data_AF-A0A962I556-F1
#
_entry.id   AF-A0A962I556-F1
#
_cell.length_a   1.000
_cell.length_b   1.000
_cell.length_c   1.000
_cell.angle_alpha   90.00
_cell.angle_beta   90.00
_cell.angle_gamma   90.00
#
_symmetry.space_group_name_H-M   'P 1'
#
loop_
_entity.id
_entity.type
_entity.pdbx_description
1 polymer ?
#
loop_
_entity_poly.entity_id
_entity_poly.type
_entity_poly.pdbx_seq_one_letter_code
_entity_poly.pdbx_strand_id
1 'polypeptide(L)'
;MTQLAMLRLTALSLTCFGASVQAAPCPETTTLQQLSAWDAYRNSGPYDLASVTQARAVLSAKRMHVVLTNTDVTATTVANHITVSQVNQPGQLALDLVLSNASKPLVPGSYSAHSKDRFGQSVSTTLMIPGTASGIWADDGTVEVLAIDDQHICGRFSLSGKLGETSGSFVATIEAP
;
A
#
# COMPACT_ATOMS: atom_id res chain seq x y z
N MET A 1 38.18 66.20 -24.51
CA MET A 1 38.65 64.89 -24.04
C MET A 1 37.78 64.47 -22.86
N THR A 2 36.78 63.61 -23.07
CA THR A 2 36.06 62.94 -21.98
C THR A 2 35.47 61.64 -22.53
N GLN A 3 36.02 60.51 -22.08
CA GLN A 3 35.58 59.15 -22.40
C GLN A 3 34.27 58.83 -21.66
N LEU A 4 33.26 58.32 -22.36
CA LEU A 4 32.10 57.68 -21.74
C LEU A 4 32.40 56.21 -21.46
N ALA A 5 32.17 55.81 -20.20
CA ALA A 5 32.34 54.45 -19.69
C ALA A 5 31.22 53.51 -20.17
N MET A 6 31.60 52.29 -20.55
CA MET A 6 30.72 51.17 -20.86
C MET A 6 30.03 50.65 -19.58
N LEU A 7 28.69 50.60 -19.58
CA LEU A 7 27.90 49.83 -18.61
C LEU A 7 27.85 48.35 -19.07
N ARG A 8 28.39 47.43 -18.27
CA ARG A 8 28.17 45.98 -18.41
C ARG A 8 26.90 45.59 -17.66
N LEU A 9 25.88 45.13 -18.36
CA LEU A 9 24.73 44.43 -17.80
C LEU A 9 25.15 43.00 -17.42
N THR A 10 25.19 42.69 -16.13
CA THR A 10 25.27 41.30 -15.64
C THR A 10 23.85 40.76 -15.52
N ALA A 11 23.47 39.87 -16.44
CA ALA A 11 22.25 39.09 -16.33
C ALA A 11 22.43 38.03 -15.22
N LEU A 12 21.73 38.22 -14.10
CA LEU A 12 21.53 37.19 -13.08
C LEU A 12 20.47 36.22 -13.60
N SER A 13 20.89 35.14 -14.24
CA SER A 13 20.00 34.02 -14.57
C SER A 13 19.69 33.25 -13.29
N LEU A 14 18.54 33.56 -12.69
CA LEU A 14 17.96 32.78 -11.60
C LEU A 14 17.44 31.46 -12.19
N THR A 15 18.25 30.40 -12.14
CA THR A 15 17.78 29.05 -12.46
C THR A 15 16.90 28.56 -11.31
N CYS A 16 15.57 28.66 -11.48
CA CYS A 16 14.62 27.90 -10.69
C CYS A 16 14.88 26.40 -10.97
N PHE A 17 15.63 25.74 -10.09
CA PHE A 17 15.61 24.29 -9.98
C PHE A 17 14.20 23.91 -9.53
N GLY A 18 13.35 23.58 -10.49
CA GLY A 18 12.18 22.75 -10.22
C GLY A 18 12.71 21.42 -9.71
N ALA A 19 12.64 21.20 -8.41
CA ALA A 19 12.83 19.87 -7.83
C ALA A 19 11.72 18.99 -8.40
N SER A 20 12.01 18.29 -9.50
CA SER A 20 11.23 17.13 -9.91
C SER A 20 11.40 16.12 -8.78
N VAL A 21 10.40 16.04 -7.90
CA VAL A 21 10.29 14.97 -6.91
C VAL A 21 10.20 13.69 -7.72
N GLN A 22 11.32 13.00 -7.88
CA GLN A 22 11.36 11.73 -8.57
C GLN A 22 10.58 10.75 -7.71
N ALA A 23 9.45 10.25 -8.23
CA ALA A 23 8.67 9.22 -7.56
C ALA A 23 9.61 8.07 -7.17
N ALA A 24 9.54 7.64 -5.91
CA ALA A 24 10.42 6.59 -5.42
C ALA A 24 10.21 5.32 -6.28
N PRO A 25 11.29 4.59 -6.63
CA PRO A 25 11.15 3.39 -7.44
C PRO A 25 10.31 2.34 -6.71
N CYS A 26 9.60 1.51 -7.50
CA CYS A 26 8.92 0.33 -6.99
C CYS A 26 9.91 -0.54 -6.18
N PRO A 27 9.45 -1.17 -5.09
CA PRO A 27 10.16 -2.28 -4.47
C PRO A 27 10.44 -3.38 -5.51
N GLU A 28 11.51 -4.14 -5.32
CA GLU A 28 11.81 -5.32 -6.16
C GLU A 28 10.99 -6.54 -5.73
N THR A 29 10.60 -6.60 -4.45
CA THR A 29 9.90 -7.74 -3.86
C THR A 29 8.78 -7.30 -2.92
N THR A 30 7.80 -8.19 -2.79
CA THR A 30 6.78 -8.14 -1.73
C THR A 30 7.40 -8.61 -0.42
N THR A 31 7.18 -7.85 0.64
CA THR A 31 7.63 -8.19 1.99
C THR A 31 6.58 -7.79 3.02
N LEU A 32 6.39 -8.62 4.04
CA LEU A 32 5.71 -8.24 5.28
C LEU A 32 6.77 -8.12 6.37
N GLN A 33 7.12 -6.89 6.73
CA GLN A 33 8.25 -6.59 7.62
C GLN A 33 7.81 -6.61 9.07
N GLN A 34 6.61 -6.11 9.32
CA GLN A 34 6.05 -6.02 10.65
C GLN A 34 4.60 -6.47 10.66
N LEU A 35 4.28 -7.26 11.67
CA LEU A 35 2.93 -7.59 12.08
C LEU A 35 2.97 -7.74 13.60
N SER A 36 2.80 -6.65 14.34
CA SER A 36 2.98 -6.66 15.79
C SER A 36 1.70 -7.07 16.54
N ALA A 37 1.94 -7.92 17.56
CA ALA A 37 1.07 -8.41 18.63
C ALA A 37 -0.44 -8.22 18.48
N TRP A 38 -1.13 -9.31 18.12
CA TRP A 38 -2.55 -9.48 18.40
C TRP A 38 -2.86 -10.81 19.08
N ASP A 39 -3.21 -10.74 20.37
CA ASP A 39 -3.39 -11.88 21.27
C ASP A 39 -4.40 -12.90 20.77
N ALA A 40 -5.40 -12.42 20.02
CA ALA A 40 -6.41 -13.24 19.38
C ALA A 40 -5.82 -14.30 18.43
N TYR A 41 -4.61 -14.10 17.90
CA TYR A 41 -4.03 -14.91 16.82
C TYR A 41 -2.75 -15.64 17.18
N ARG A 42 -2.23 -15.46 18.41
CA ARG A 42 -1.04 -16.19 18.88
C ARG A 42 -1.22 -17.71 18.77
N ASN A 43 -2.45 -18.20 18.93
CA ASN A 43 -2.79 -19.63 18.87
C ASN A 43 -2.83 -20.20 17.45
N SER A 44 -2.89 -19.33 16.43
CA SER A 44 -2.86 -19.72 15.02
C SER A 44 -1.44 -19.58 14.41
N GLY A 45 -0.47 -19.16 15.23
CA GLY A 45 0.96 -19.05 14.91
C GLY A 45 1.84 -20.16 15.54
N PRO A 46 3.17 -20.10 15.37
CA PRO A 46 3.93 -18.94 14.90
C PRO A 46 3.78 -18.64 13.40
N TYR A 47 3.85 -17.36 13.04
CA TYR A 47 3.85 -16.90 11.65
C TYR A 47 5.26 -16.54 11.21
N ASP A 48 5.69 -17.10 10.10
CA ASP A 48 6.92 -16.69 9.43
C ASP A 48 6.59 -15.56 8.44
N LEU A 49 6.81 -14.31 8.84
CA LEU A 49 6.55 -13.16 7.96
C LEU A 49 7.45 -13.16 6.71
N ALA A 50 8.63 -13.79 6.78
CA ALA A 50 9.53 -13.89 5.63
C ALA A 50 8.96 -14.81 4.54
N SER A 51 8.00 -15.69 4.87
CA SER A 51 7.28 -16.51 3.89
C SER A 51 6.26 -15.71 3.07
N VAL A 52 5.90 -14.50 3.49
CA VAL A 52 4.94 -13.61 2.81
C VAL A 52 5.63 -12.87 1.68
N THR A 53 5.77 -13.58 0.56
CA THR A 53 6.51 -13.11 -0.63
C THR A 53 5.61 -12.89 -1.84
N GLN A 54 4.33 -13.22 -1.73
CA GLN A 54 3.37 -13.09 -2.82
C GLN A 54 2.46 -11.90 -2.55
N ALA A 55 2.18 -11.13 -3.61
CA ALA A 55 1.07 -10.18 -3.62
C ALA A 55 0.21 -10.37 -4.87
N ARG A 56 -1.09 -10.22 -4.68
CA ARG A 56 -2.12 -10.26 -5.73
C ARG A 56 -3.02 -9.06 -5.58
N ALA A 57 -3.53 -8.53 -6.68
CA ALA A 57 -4.44 -7.40 -6.64
C ALA A 57 -5.68 -7.67 -7.48
N VAL A 58 -6.83 -7.15 -7.08
CA VAL A 58 -8.02 -7.12 -7.94
C VAL A 58 -8.63 -5.73 -7.89
N LEU A 59 -8.86 -5.16 -9.08
CA LEU A 59 -9.49 -3.85 -9.23
C LEU A 59 -11.00 -4.02 -9.36
N SER A 60 -11.76 -3.29 -8.55
CA SER A 60 -13.22 -3.19 -8.63
C SER A 60 -13.66 -1.73 -8.66
N ALA A 61 -14.07 -1.24 -9.84
CA ALA A 61 -14.57 0.12 -10.12
C ALA A 61 -13.72 1.30 -9.56
N LYS A 62 -13.70 1.50 -8.24
CA LYS A 62 -12.99 2.58 -7.51
C LYS A 62 -12.20 2.08 -6.29
N ARG A 63 -12.08 0.76 -6.16
CA ARG A 63 -11.39 0.08 -5.07
C ARG A 63 -10.44 -0.95 -5.62
N MET A 64 -9.34 -1.17 -4.94
CA MET A 64 -8.44 -2.28 -5.23
C MET A 64 -8.11 -2.99 -3.94
N HIS A 65 -8.29 -4.30 -3.96
CA HIS A 65 -7.77 -5.18 -2.91
C HIS A 65 -6.36 -5.56 -3.31
N VAL A 66 -5.39 -5.36 -2.42
CA VAL A 66 -4.01 -5.82 -2.59
C VAL A 66 -3.75 -6.81 -1.45
N VAL A 67 -3.66 -8.08 -1.80
CA VAL A 67 -3.53 -9.19 -0.87
C VAL A 67 -2.08 -9.65 -0.83
N LEU A 68 -1.42 -9.48 0.32
CA LEU A 68 -0.12 -10.06 0.61
C LEU A 68 -0.32 -11.40 1.32
N THR A 69 0.35 -12.46 0.88
CA THR A 69 0.11 -13.80 1.42
C THR A 69 1.31 -14.74 1.27
N ASN A 70 1.30 -15.82 2.06
CA ASN A 70 2.20 -16.96 1.95
C ASN A 70 1.46 -18.25 1.52
N THR A 71 0.23 -18.13 1.01
CA THR A 71 -0.61 -19.25 0.59
C THR A 71 -1.31 -18.92 -0.74
N ASP A 72 -1.95 -19.91 -1.36
CA ASP A 72 -2.55 -19.81 -2.70
C ASP A 72 -3.96 -19.20 -2.68
N VAL A 73 -4.13 -18.08 -1.98
CA VAL A 73 -5.38 -17.30 -2.00
C VAL A 73 -5.32 -16.23 -3.08
N THR A 74 -6.42 -16.06 -3.80
CA THR A 74 -6.54 -15.01 -4.84
C THR A 74 -7.10 -13.73 -4.25
N ALA A 75 -6.73 -12.58 -4.85
CA ALA A 75 -7.28 -11.30 -4.44
C ALA A 75 -8.79 -11.24 -4.66
N THR A 76 -9.27 -11.86 -5.74
CA THR A 76 -10.71 -11.97 -6.05
C THR A 76 -11.49 -12.73 -4.99
N THR A 77 -10.96 -13.86 -4.48
CA THR A 77 -11.62 -14.64 -3.42
C THR A 77 -11.71 -13.84 -2.13
N VAL A 78 -10.63 -13.16 -1.76
CA VAL A 78 -10.56 -12.31 -0.57
C VAL A 78 -11.53 -11.13 -0.66
N ALA A 79 -11.56 -10.44 -1.81
CA ALA A 79 -12.46 -9.31 -2.04
C ALA A 79 -13.95 -9.70 -1.92
N ASN A 80 -14.33 -10.89 -2.37
CA ASN A 80 -15.71 -11.37 -2.34
C ASN A 80 -16.14 -11.94 -0.98
N HIS A 81 -15.19 -12.33 -0.11
CA HIS A 81 -15.47 -13.06 1.12
C HIS A 81 -14.71 -12.51 2.34
N ILE A 82 -14.61 -11.18 2.48
CA ILE A 82 -13.82 -10.52 3.52
C ILE A 82 -14.24 -10.87 4.97
N THR A 83 -15.46 -11.39 5.18
CA THR A 83 -15.98 -11.80 6.49
C THR A 83 -15.63 -13.23 6.88
N VAL A 84 -15.10 -14.03 5.96
CA VAL A 84 -14.72 -15.43 6.18
C VAL A 84 -13.25 -15.58 5.88
N SER A 85 -12.50 -16.22 6.77
CA SER A 85 -11.08 -16.46 6.48
C SER A 85 -10.94 -17.40 5.29
N GLN A 86 -10.18 -16.95 4.29
CA GLN A 86 -9.79 -17.78 3.14
C GLN A 86 -8.53 -18.60 3.43
N VAL A 87 -7.99 -18.46 4.64
CA VAL A 87 -6.80 -19.13 5.12
C VAL A 87 -7.23 -20.24 6.08
N ASN A 88 -6.66 -21.44 5.95
CA ASN A 88 -7.16 -22.63 6.65
C ASN A 88 -6.09 -23.51 7.33
N GLN A 89 -4.79 -23.34 7.04
CA GLN A 89 -3.72 -24.10 7.70
C GLN A 89 -2.90 -23.24 8.68
N PRO A 90 -2.50 -23.78 9.84
CA PRO A 90 -1.58 -23.10 10.76
C PRO A 90 -0.36 -22.50 10.06
N GLY A 91 0.04 -21.29 10.45
CA GLY A 91 1.17 -20.58 9.85
C GLY A 91 0.88 -19.89 8.51
N GLN A 92 -0.26 -20.15 7.87
CA GLN A 92 -0.70 -19.36 6.72
C GLN A 92 -1.29 -18.01 7.16
N LEU A 93 -1.18 -17.01 6.28
CA LEU A 93 -1.76 -15.69 6.48
C LEU A 93 -2.08 -15.01 5.15
N ALA A 94 -3.06 -14.11 5.18
CA ALA A 94 -3.31 -13.16 4.11
C ALA A 94 -3.65 -11.78 4.70
N LEU A 95 -2.99 -10.74 4.20
CA LEU A 95 -3.22 -9.34 4.55
C LEU A 95 -3.83 -8.64 3.35
N ASP A 96 -5.09 -8.23 3.46
CA ASP A 96 -5.78 -7.44 2.45
C ASP A 96 -5.61 -5.95 2.75
N LEU A 97 -5.10 -5.19 1.79
CA LEU A 97 -5.07 -3.73 1.77
C LEU A 97 -6.12 -3.25 0.76
N VAL A 98 -7.18 -2.62 1.25
CA VAL A 98 -8.28 -2.10 0.43
C VAL A 98 -8.05 -0.63 0.16
N LEU A 99 -7.49 -0.33 -1.00
CA LEU A 99 -7.28 1.03 -1.50
C LEU A 99 -8.58 1.54 -2.10
N SER A 100 -9.01 2.75 -1.72
CA SER A 100 -10.22 3.38 -2.24
C SER A 100 -9.94 4.82 -2.65
N ASN A 101 -10.54 5.24 -3.76
CA ASN A 101 -10.59 6.64 -4.16
C ASN A 101 -12.04 7.02 -4.47
N ALA A 102 -12.71 7.65 -3.50
CA ALA A 102 -14.18 7.73 -3.42
C ALA A 102 -14.89 8.15 -4.73
N SER A 103 -14.29 9.03 -5.52
CA SER A 103 -14.90 9.57 -6.74
C SER A 103 -14.05 9.45 -8.01
N LYS A 104 -12.85 8.89 -7.93
CA LYS A 104 -11.89 8.87 -9.06
C LYS A 104 -11.28 7.48 -9.23
N PRO A 105 -10.72 7.15 -10.40
CA PRO A 105 -9.86 5.98 -10.53
C PRO A 105 -8.72 6.00 -9.51
N LEU A 106 -8.21 4.82 -9.17
CA LEU A 106 -6.98 4.74 -8.39
C LEU A 106 -5.83 5.31 -9.20
N VAL A 107 -4.96 6.03 -8.52
CA VAL A 107 -3.75 6.64 -9.07
C VAL A 107 -2.60 6.41 -8.12
N PRO A 108 -1.34 6.44 -8.59
CA PRO A 108 -0.19 6.55 -7.71
C PRO A 108 -0.33 7.74 -6.76
N GLY A 109 0.08 7.55 -5.50
CA GLY A 109 -0.10 8.51 -4.44
C GLY A 109 -0.25 7.85 -3.06
N SER A 110 -0.44 8.69 -2.05
CA SER A 110 -0.63 8.25 -0.67
C SER A 110 -2.10 8.05 -0.35
N TYR A 111 -2.40 6.89 0.24
CA TYR A 111 -3.72 6.49 0.75
C TYR A 111 -3.65 6.43 2.27
N SER A 112 -4.53 7.17 2.94
CA SER A 112 -4.55 7.34 4.39
C SER A 112 -5.50 6.35 5.06
N ALA A 113 -5.09 5.74 6.18
CA ALA A 113 -5.98 4.91 6.99
C ALA A 113 -6.99 5.74 7.81
N HIS A 114 -6.75 7.04 7.94
CA HIS A 114 -7.48 7.87 8.88
C HIS A 114 -8.97 7.97 8.51
N SER A 115 -9.84 7.60 9.45
CA SER A 115 -11.31 7.46 9.28
C SER A 115 -12.08 8.71 8.81
N LYS A 116 -11.41 9.87 8.73
CA LYS A 116 -11.95 11.17 8.30
C LYS A 116 -11.77 11.43 6.80
N ASP A 117 -10.89 10.69 6.13
CA ASP A 117 -10.57 10.88 4.70
C ASP A 117 -11.53 10.11 3.77
N ARG A 118 -12.77 9.85 4.22
CA ARG A 118 -13.78 9.03 3.49
C ARG A 118 -14.14 9.57 2.09
N PHE A 119 -13.72 10.79 1.78
CA PHE A 119 -13.96 11.45 0.49
C PHE A 119 -12.71 11.52 -0.40
N GLY A 120 -11.55 11.05 0.08
CA GLY A 120 -10.26 11.08 -0.60
C GLY A 120 -9.68 9.68 -0.90
N GLN A 121 -8.34 9.63 -1.03
CA GLN A 121 -7.57 8.38 -1.13
C GLN A 121 -7.45 7.76 0.26
N SER A 122 -8.15 6.65 0.49
CA SER A 122 -8.18 5.98 1.78
C SER A 122 -7.75 4.52 1.67
N VAL A 123 -7.23 3.96 2.76
CA VAL A 123 -6.94 2.53 2.90
C VAL A 123 -7.66 1.95 4.10
N SER A 124 -8.15 0.73 3.98
CA SER A 124 -8.48 -0.12 5.12
C SER A 124 -7.74 -1.45 5.00
N THR A 125 -7.54 -2.17 6.10
CA THR A 125 -6.83 -3.43 6.08
C THR A 125 -7.60 -4.56 6.77
N THR A 126 -7.44 -5.79 6.30
CA THR A 126 -8.03 -7.00 6.90
C THR A 126 -6.96 -8.08 6.97
N LEU A 127 -6.77 -8.65 8.16
CA LEU A 127 -5.92 -9.81 8.35
C LEU A 127 -6.79 -11.07 8.39
N MET A 128 -6.39 -12.05 7.61
CA MET A 128 -6.97 -13.38 7.56
C MET A 128 -5.93 -14.40 8.02
N ILE A 129 -6.35 -15.22 8.98
CA ILE A 129 -5.58 -16.32 9.55
C ILE A 129 -6.52 -17.53 9.72
N PRO A 130 -6.03 -18.75 9.95
CA PRO A 130 -6.89 -19.92 10.11
C PRO A 130 -8.02 -19.70 11.12
N GLY A 131 -9.26 -19.91 10.65
CA GLY A 131 -10.45 -19.81 11.48
C GLY A 131 -10.90 -18.39 11.85
N THR A 132 -10.21 -17.33 11.41
CA THR A 132 -10.64 -15.95 11.68
C THR A 132 -10.26 -14.99 10.55
N ALA A 133 -11.24 -14.23 10.07
CA ALA A 133 -11.00 -13.00 9.33
C ALA A 133 -11.34 -11.84 10.25
N SER A 134 -10.41 -10.91 10.44
CA SER A 134 -10.69 -9.68 11.16
C SER A 134 -10.14 -8.51 10.40
N GLY A 135 -11.01 -7.53 10.17
CA GLY A 135 -10.57 -6.20 9.76
C GLY A 135 -9.55 -5.70 10.78
N ILE A 136 -8.30 -5.51 10.35
CA ILE A 136 -7.41 -4.61 11.06
C ILE A 136 -7.90 -3.24 10.66
N TRP A 137 -8.84 -2.69 11.42
CA TRP A 137 -9.20 -1.30 11.22
C TRP A 137 -7.99 -0.46 11.63
N ALA A 138 -7.07 -0.25 10.68
CA ALA A 138 -6.01 0.73 10.81
C ALA A 138 -6.70 2.09 11.00
N ASP A 139 -6.33 2.80 12.05
CA ASP A 139 -6.84 4.12 12.35
C ASP A 139 -5.82 5.22 12.00
N ASP A 140 -4.57 4.83 11.72
CA ASP A 140 -3.48 5.71 11.31
C ASP A 140 -2.49 5.03 10.34
N GLY A 141 -1.64 5.84 9.73
CA GLY A 141 -0.64 5.40 8.76
C GLY A 141 -1.11 5.51 7.29
N THR A 142 -0.23 5.06 6.39
CA THR A 142 -0.40 5.24 4.95
C THR A 142 -0.01 4.02 4.14
N VAL A 143 -0.64 3.88 2.97
CA VAL A 143 -0.10 3.12 1.83
C VAL A 143 0.33 4.10 0.77
N GLU A 144 1.61 4.08 0.40
CA GLU A 144 2.14 4.81 -0.74
C GLU A 144 2.12 3.88 -1.96
N VAL A 145 1.23 4.17 -2.91
CA VAL A 145 1.20 3.53 -4.22
C VAL A 145 2.16 4.27 -5.13
N LEU A 146 3.19 3.59 -5.62
CA LEU A 146 4.27 4.20 -6.40
C LEU A 146 4.02 4.10 -7.90
N ALA A 147 3.43 2.99 -8.34
CA ALA A 147 3.04 2.77 -9.72
C ALA A 147 1.81 1.86 -9.79
N ILE A 148 0.99 2.10 -10.82
CA ILE A 148 -0.13 1.26 -11.25
C ILE A 148 -0.04 1.17 -12.77
N ASP A 149 -0.04 -0.03 -13.32
CA ASP A 149 -0.22 -0.30 -14.74
C ASP A 149 -1.32 -1.35 -14.96
N ASP A 150 -1.48 -1.84 -16.19
CA ASP A 150 -2.54 -2.79 -16.55
C ASP A 150 -2.37 -4.18 -15.90
N GLN A 151 -1.16 -4.52 -15.45
CA GLN A 151 -0.81 -5.84 -14.95
C GLN A 151 -0.27 -5.83 -13.53
N HIS A 152 0.21 -4.69 -13.03
CA HIS A 152 0.91 -4.60 -11.76
C HIS A 152 0.55 -3.33 -10.98
N ILE A 153 0.62 -3.48 -9.67
CA ILE A 153 0.65 -2.35 -8.72
C ILE A 153 1.79 -2.57 -7.75
N CYS A 154 2.51 -1.49 -7.40
CA CYS A 154 3.58 -1.56 -6.42
C CYS A 154 3.43 -0.44 -5.37
N GLY A 155 3.92 -0.70 -4.16
CA GLY A 155 3.86 0.29 -3.11
C GLY A 155 4.53 -0.13 -1.82
N ARG A 156 4.48 0.78 -0.86
CA ARG A 156 4.96 0.61 0.52
C ARG A 156 3.85 0.96 1.47
N PHE A 157 3.86 0.36 2.65
CA PHE A 157 2.86 0.67 3.66
C PHE A 157 3.45 0.64 5.06
N SER A 158 2.88 1.49 5.90
CA SER A 158 3.08 1.51 7.33
C SER A 158 1.75 1.95 7.93
N LEU A 159 1.09 1.02 8.61
CA LEU A 159 -0.25 1.17 9.14
C LEU A 159 -0.23 0.82 10.62
N SER A 160 -0.98 1.57 11.41
CA SER A 160 -1.20 1.29 12.81
C SER A 160 -2.69 1.34 13.11
N GLY A 161 -3.08 0.58 14.12
CA GLY A 161 -4.44 0.49 14.58
C GLY A 161 -4.50 0.18 16.05
N LYS A 162 -5.71 0.22 16.59
CA LYS A 162 -6.06 -0.47 17.85
C LYS A 162 -5.53 -1.92 17.90
N LEU A 163 -5.26 -2.52 16.74
CA LEU A 163 -4.89 -3.91 16.59
C LEU A 163 -3.39 -4.18 16.40
N GLY A 164 -2.55 -3.16 16.59
CA GLY A 164 -1.11 -3.26 16.38
C GLY A 164 -0.65 -2.56 15.11
N GLU A 165 0.58 -2.84 14.71
CA GLU A 165 1.26 -2.20 13.58
C GLU A 165 1.54 -3.23 12.49
N THR A 166 1.39 -2.81 11.25
CA THR A 166 1.79 -3.58 10.09
C THR A 166 2.53 -2.71 9.07
N SER A 167 3.64 -3.22 8.55
CA SER A 167 4.46 -2.51 7.56
C SER A 167 5.09 -3.47 6.58
N GLY A 168 5.38 -2.96 5.38
CA GLY A 168 5.95 -3.76 4.33
C GLY A 168 5.97 -3.07 2.96
N SER A 169 6.19 -3.90 1.95
CA SER A 169 6.19 -3.53 0.54
C SER A 169 5.40 -4.55 -0.26
N PHE A 170 4.87 -4.13 -1.40
CA PHE A 170 4.20 -5.04 -2.32
C PHE A 170 4.56 -4.74 -3.76
N VAL A 171 4.65 -5.81 -4.54
CA VAL A 171 4.62 -5.84 -5.99
C VAL A 171 3.57 -6.88 -6.35
N ALA A 172 2.37 -6.43 -6.68
CA ALA A 172 1.20 -7.28 -6.86
C ALA A 172 0.82 -7.37 -8.34
N THR A 173 0.56 -8.60 -8.80
CA THR A 173 -0.05 -8.84 -10.11
C THR A 173 -1.55 -8.59 -10.02
N ILE A 174 -2.09 -7.82 -10.96
CA ILE A 174 -3.52 -7.54 -11.08
C ILE A 174 -4.20 -8.74 -11.75
N GLU A 175 -5.13 -9.33 -11.02
CA GLU A 175 -6.02 -10.40 -11.46
C GLU A 175 -7.19 -9.81 -12.26
N ALA A 176 -7.70 -10.60 -13.19
CA ALA A 176 -9.02 -10.33 -13.74
C ALA A 176 -10.08 -10.49 -12.63
N PRO A 177 -11.07 -9.59 -12.54
CA PRO A 177 -12.14 -9.66 -11.56
C PRO A 177 -13.08 -10.85 -11.74
#